data_AF-A0A7L1HIX5-F1
#
_entry.id   AF-A0A7L1HIX5-F1
#
_cell.length_a   1.000
_cell.length_b   1.000
_cell.length_c   1.000
_cell.angle_alpha   90.00
_cell.angle_beta   90.00
_cell.angle_gamma   90.00
#
_symmetry.space_group_name_H-M   'P 1'
#
loop_
_entity.id
_entity.type
_entity.pdbx_description
1 polymer ?
#
loop_
_entity_poly.entity_id
_entity_poly.type
_entity_poly.pdbx_seq_one_letter_code
_entity_poly.pdbx_strand_id
1 'polypeptide(L)'
;VPVDGSRWLSMREVLDGLREKGHEIVVVAPEISLYIKPTKNFVMKMYPVPFTQEEMDGNFRAFLQDVLEEGSFLERFLKVYQGMKKVSDLAISSCAHLLYNKELVRYLEESKF
;
A
#
# COMPACT_ATOMS: atom_id res chain seq x y z
N VAL A 1 9.77 5.76 -1.52
CA VAL A 1 8.45 5.85 -0.86
C VAL A 1 8.13 4.49 -0.25
N PRO A 2 7.87 4.38 1.06
CA PRO A 2 7.52 3.11 1.69
C PRO A 2 6.15 2.65 1.16
N VAL A 3 6.13 1.42 0.65
CA VAL A 3 4.89 0.74 0.24
C VAL A 3 4.28 0.06 1.46
N ASP A 4 2.96 -0.15 1.44
CA ASP A 4 2.23 -0.93 2.44
C ASP A 4 2.89 -2.32 2.67
N GLY A 5 2.66 -2.92 3.84
CA GLY A 5 3.36 -4.11 4.32
C GLY A 5 4.50 -3.80 5.28
N SER A 6 5.53 -4.64 5.27
CA SER A 6 6.65 -4.55 6.23
C SER A 6 7.37 -3.21 6.20
N ARG A 7 7.57 -2.62 5.01
CA ARG A 7 8.23 -1.31 4.86
C ARG A 7 7.43 -0.19 5.52
N TRP A 8 6.11 -0.21 5.43
CA TRP A 8 5.25 0.73 6.14
C TRP A 8 5.34 0.55 7.65
N LEU A 9 5.32 -0.71 8.14
CA LEU A 9 5.41 -1.00 9.57
C LEU A 9 6.71 -0.46 10.17
N SER A 10 7.84 -0.63 9.49
CA SER A 10 9.13 -0.06 9.92
C SER A 10 9.16 1.47 9.87
N MET A 11 8.41 2.09 8.95
CA MET A 11 8.35 3.55 8.86
C MET A 11 7.62 4.18 10.04
N ARG A 12 6.70 3.46 10.71
CA ARG A 12 5.87 4.03 11.78
C ARG A 12 6.67 4.66 12.90
N GLU A 13 7.72 3.98 13.37
CA GLU A 13 8.58 4.52 14.43
C GLU A 13 9.32 5.79 13.99
N VAL A 14 9.71 5.86 12.71
CA VAL A 14 10.33 7.05 12.14
C VAL A 14 9.33 8.21 12.07
N LEU A 15 8.07 7.95 11.68
CA LEU A 15 7.04 8.98 11.66
C LEU A 15 6.77 9.55 13.06
N ASP A 16 6.72 8.68 14.06
CA ASP A 16 6.49 9.09 15.45
C ASP A 16 7.65 9.97 15.94
N GLY A 17 8.89 9.57 15.70
CA GLY A 17 10.07 10.37 16.07
C GLY A 17 10.17 11.70 15.30
N LEU A 18 9.71 11.76 14.05
CA LEU A 18 9.64 13.02 13.29
C LEU A 18 8.56 13.95 13.85
N ARG A 19 7.41 13.40 14.22
CA ARG A 19 6.33 14.17 14.84
C ARG A 19 6.76 14.79 16.16
N GLU A 20 7.45 14.03 17.02
CA GLU A 20 7.97 14.52 18.30
C GLU A 20 8.96 15.67 18.13
N LYS A 21 9.68 15.71 16.99
CA LYS A 21 10.58 16.80 16.62
C LYS A 21 9.86 18.02 16.02
N GLY A 22 8.53 18.00 15.96
CA GLY A 22 7.71 19.10 15.45
C GLY A 22 7.52 19.11 13.94
N HIS A 23 7.85 18.02 13.24
CA HIS A 23 7.58 17.93 11.80
C HIS A 23 6.10 17.64 11.54
N GLU A 24 5.51 18.39 10.59
CA GLU A 24 4.22 18.05 10.01
C GLU A 24 4.42 16.94 8.97
N ILE A 25 3.65 15.86 9.09
CA ILE A 25 3.77 14.67 8.26
C ILE A 25 2.44 14.44 7.56
N VAL A 26 2.50 14.33 6.23
CA VAL A 26 1.37 13.94 5.40
C VAL A 26 1.63 12.57 4.79
N VAL A 27 0.72 11.63 5.02
CA VAL A 27 0.75 10.29 4.45
C VAL A 27 -0.33 10.17 3.40
N VAL A 28 0.07 9.83 2.17
CA VAL A 28 -0.84 9.56 1.05
C VAL A 28 -0.98 8.05 0.89
N ALA A 29 -2.22 7.54 0.91
CA ALA A 29 -2.49 6.11 0.82
C ALA A 29 -3.83 5.82 0.14
N PRO A 30 -4.02 4.64 -0.48
CA PRO A 30 -5.34 4.22 -0.94
C PRO A 30 -6.29 4.02 0.24
N GLU A 31 -7.59 4.23 0.02
CA GLU A 31 -8.64 3.95 1.03
C GLU A 31 -8.62 2.49 1.50
N ILE A 32 -8.28 1.58 0.59
CA ILE A 32 -8.11 0.15 0.86
C ILE A 32 -6.62 -0.16 0.97
N SER A 33 -6.23 -0.65 2.14
CA SER A 33 -4.85 -0.90 2.55
C SER A 33 -4.75 -2.10 3.48
N LEU A 34 -3.60 -2.77 3.50
CA LEU A 34 -3.33 -3.86 4.45
C LEU A 34 -3.07 -3.29 5.84
N TYR A 35 -2.06 -2.42 5.98
CA TYR A 35 -1.58 -1.97 7.29
C TYR A 35 -1.60 -0.45 7.47
N ILE A 36 -1.85 0.33 6.42
CA ILE A 36 -1.88 1.80 6.50
C ILE A 36 -3.24 2.26 7.02
N LYS A 37 -3.33 2.62 8.31
CA LYS A 37 -4.58 3.08 8.95
C LYS A 37 -4.43 4.51 9.50
N PRO A 38 -5.53 5.29 9.57
CA PRO A 38 -5.51 6.63 10.15
C PRO A 38 -5.02 6.59 11.61
N THR A 39 -4.14 7.53 11.97
CA THR A 39 -3.68 7.71 13.34
C THR A 39 -3.65 9.18 13.69
N LYS A 40 -3.43 9.50 14.97
CA LYS A 40 -3.25 10.89 15.41
C LYS A 40 -1.86 11.44 15.05
N ASN A 41 -0.93 10.60 14.57
CA ASN A 41 0.50 10.93 14.46
C ASN A 41 0.88 11.66 13.17
N PHE A 42 0.00 11.65 12.17
CA PHE A 42 0.22 12.30 10.88
C PHE A 42 -1.13 12.63 10.25
N VAL A 43 -1.13 13.56 9.29
CA VAL A 43 -2.30 13.84 8.46
C VAL A 43 -2.37 12.77 7.37
N MET A 44 -3.52 12.13 7.21
CA MET A 44 -3.72 11.13 6.16
C MET A 44 -4.56 11.71 5.02
N LYS A 45 -4.08 11.57 3.78
CA LYS A 45 -4.82 11.86 2.55
C LYS A 45 -5.09 10.55 1.83
N MET A 46 -6.37 10.19 1.75
CA MET A 46 -6.79 8.94 1.11
C MET A 46 -7.31 9.20 -0.30
N TYR A 47 -7.13 8.22 -1.19
CA TYR A 47 -7.69 8.23 -2.53
C TYR A 47 -8.42 6.92 -2.84
N PRO A 48 -9.50 6.98 -3.64
CA PRO A 48 -10.29 5.80 -3.96
C PRO A 48 -9.53 4.87 -4.91
N VAL A 49 -9.82 3.58 -4.80
CA VAL A 49 -9.24 2.51 -5.62
C VAL A 49 -10.34 1.57 -6.11
N PRO A 50 -10.17 0.92 -7.28
CA PRO A 50 -11.23 0.14 -7.91
C PRO A 50 -11.20 -1.33 -7.43
N PHE A 51 -10.96 -1.55 -6.14
CA PHE A 51 -10.95 -2.88 -5.53
C PHE A 51 -11.43 -2.81 -4.09
N THR A 52 -11.99 -3.90 -3.58
CA THR A 52 -12.51 -3.98 -2.22
C THR A 52 -11.46 -4.48 -1.22
N GLN A 53 -11.72 -4.32 0.08
CA GLN A 53 -10.88 -4.88 1.13
C GLN A 53 -10.85 -6.41 1.04
N GLU A 54 -11.97 -7.05 0.70
CA GLU A 54 -12.06 -8.51 0.53
C GLU A 54 -11.19 -9.00 -0.62
N GLU A 55 -11.15 -8.27 -1.74
CA GLU A 55 -10.28 -8.59 -2.88
C GLU A 55 -8.80 -8.45 -2.50
N MET A 56 -8.43 -7.39 -1.77
CA MET A 56 -7.06 -7.18 -1.29
C MET A 56 -6.63 -8.30 -0.32
N ASP A 57 -7.44 -8.56 0.70
CA ASP A 57 -7.16 -9.58 1.72
C ASP A 57 -7.15 -10.98 1.12
N GLY A 58 -8.07 -11.27 0.20
CA GLY A 58 -8.15 -12.54 -0.52
C GLY A 58 -6.92 -12.80 -1.37
N ASN A 59 -6.48 -11.80 -2.14
CA ASN A 59 -5.25 -11.90 -2.94
C ASN A 59 -3.99 -12.06 -2.07
N PHE A 60 -3.92 -11.34 -0.94
CA PHE A 60 -2.80 -11.49 0.00
C PHE A 60 -2.75 -12.88 0.64
N ARG A 61 -3.90 -13.41 1.09
CA ARG A 61 -4.00 -14.77 1.65
C ARG A 61 -3.65 -15.84 0.62
N ALA A 62 -4.15 -15.72 -0.61
CA ALA A 62 -3.82 -16.66 -1.68
C ALA A 62 -2.31 -16.66 -1.98
N PHE A 63 -1.69 -15.47 -2.06
CA PHE A 63 -0.24 -15.36 -2.25
C PHE A 63 0.54 -16.03 -1.11
N LEU A 64 0.13 -15.85 0.16
CA LEU A 64 0.78 -16.51 1.28
C LEU A 64 0.63 -18.03 1.23
N GLN A 65 -0.56 -18.53 0.86
CA GLN A 65 -0.80 -19.96 0.68
C GLN A 65 0.10 -20.52 -0.42
N ASP A 66 0.11 -19.89 -1.60
CA ASP A 66 0.94 -20.30 -2.74
C ASP A 66 2.45 -20.32 -2.41
N VAL A 67 2.91 -19.37 -1.58
CA VAL A 67 4.30 -19.29 -1.15
C VAL A 67 4.64 -20.38 -0.14
N LEU A 68 3.71 -20.76 0.74
CA LEU A 68 3.95 -21.72 1.82
C LEU A 68 3.61 -23.17 1.44
N GLU A 69 2.87 -23.39 0.36
CA GLU A 69 2.44 -24.71 -0.08
C GLU A 69 3.63 -25.59 -0.49
N GLU A 70 3.57 -26.85 -0.07
CA GLU A 70 4.53 -27.89 -0.47
C GLU A 70 4.18 -28.39 -1.88
N GLY A 71 5.20 -28.68 -2.69
CA GLY A 71 5.00 -29.13 -4.06
C GLY A 71 6.31 -29.11 -4.85
N SER A 72 6.24 -29.43 -6.15
CA SER A 72 7.42 -29.31 -7.00
C SER A 72 7.82 -27.84 -7.15
N PHE A 73 9.12 -27.60 -7.35
CA PHE A 73 9.64 -26.25 -7.56
C PHE A 73 8.91 -25.52 -8.70
N LEU A 74 8.60 -26.22 -9.80
CA LEU A 74 7.93 -25.64 -10.97
C LEU A 74 6.50 -25.20 -10.65
N GLU A 75 5.73 -26.02 -9.95
CA GLU A 75 4.35 -25.67 -9.55
C GLU A 75 4.34 -24.45 -8.63
N ARG A 76 5.22 -24.45 -7.62
CA ARG A 76 5.37 -23.31 -6.70
C ARG A 76 5.79 -22.05 -7.44
N PHE A 77 6.75 -22.15 -8.36
CA PHE A 77 7.19 -21.02 -9.18
C PHE A 77 6.03 -20.43 -10.01
N LEU A 78 5.23 -21.27 -10.66
CA LEU A 78 4.09 -20.83 -11.46
C LEU A 78 3.01 -20.15 -10.62
N LYS A 79 2.67 -20.70 -9.45
CA LYS A 79 1.72 -20.09 -8.50
C LYS A 79 2.20 -18.73 -8.01
N VAL A 80 3.45 -18.66 -7.53
CA VAL A 80 4.07 -17.40 -7.08
C VAL A 80 4.09 -16.35 -8.20
N TYR A 81 4.42 -16.75 -9.44
CA TYR A 81 4.40 -15.85 -10.58
C TYR A 81 2.99 -15.29 -10.86
N GLN A 82 1.95 -16.14 -10.83
CA GLN A 82 0.58 -15.69 -11.00
C GLN A 82 0.13 -14.75 -9.86
N GLY A 83 0.50 -15.05 -8.62
CA GLY A 83 0.26 -14.19 -7.47
C GLY A 83 0.96 -12.82 -7.60
N MET A 84 2.23 -12.82 -7.99
CA MET A 84 2.99 -11.59 -8.24
C MET A 84 2.36 -10.73 -9.34
N LYS A 85 1.81 -11.36 -10.39
CA LYS A 85 1.10 -10.64 -11.45
C LYS A 85 -0.14 -9.91 -10.90
N LYS A 86 -0.99 -10.61 -10.15
CA LYS A 86 -2.18 -10.01 -9.52
C LYS A 86 -1.83 -8.85 -8.59
N VAL A 87 -0.81 -9.03 -7.75
CA VAL A 87 -0.34 -7.97 -6.84
C VAL A 87 0.19 -6.76 -7.63
N SER A 88 0.91 -7.01 -8.72
CA SER A 88 1.40 -5.95 -9.61
C SER A 88 0.27 -5.19 -10.29
N ASP A 89 -0.77 -5.89 -10.76
CA ASP A 89 -1.95 -5.28 -11.39
C ASP A 89 -2.69 -4.36 -10.40
N LEU A 90 -2.86 -4.79 -9.13
CA LEU A 90 -3.42 -3.95 -8.06
C LEU A 90 -2.55 -2.71 -7.78
N ALA A 91 -1.23 -2.89 -7.72
CA ALA A 91 -0.30 -1.78 -7.47
C ALA A 91 -0.30 -0.75 -8.61
N ILE A 92 -0.30 -1.20 -9.87
CA ILE A 92 -0.40 -0.34 -11.06
C ILE A 92 -1.73 0.39 -11.07
N SER A 93 -2.83 -0.32 -10.80
CA SER A 93 -4.17 0.27 -10.71
C SER A 93 -4.26 1.35 -9.63
N SER A 94 -3.72 1.08 -8.43
CA SER A 94 -3.67 2.06 -7.34
C SER A 94 -2.82 3.28 -7.72
N CYS A 95 -1.67 3.09 -8.37
CA CYS A 95 -0.82 4.19 -8.85
C CYS A 95 -1.56 5.05 -9.88
N ALA A 96 -2.26 4.43 -10.84
CA ALA A 96 -3.07 5.17 -11.80
C ALA A 96 -4.15 6.01 -11.10
N HIS A 97 -4.87 5.45 -10.12
CA HIS A 97 -5.90 6.18 -9.38
C HIS A 97 -5.34 7.34 -8.56
N LEU A 98 -4.16 7.18 -7.96
CA LEU A 98 -3.44 8.28 -7.31
C LEU A 98 -3.14 9.41 -8.30
N LEU A 99 -2.53 9.09 -9.44
CA LEU A 99 -2.11 10.07 -10.43
C LEU A 99 -3.28 10.77 -11.13
N TYR A 100 -4.40 10.07 -11.31
CA TYR A 100 -5.62 10.65 -11.90
C TYR A 100 -6.50 11.40 -10.89
N ASN A 101 -6.22 11.30 -9.59
CA ASN A 101 -6.89 12.09 -8.58
C ASN A 101 -6.39 13.54 -8.61
N LYS A 102 -6.99 14.35 -9.50
CA LYS A 102 -6.60 15.75 -9.74
C LYS A 102 -6.65 16.62 -8.48
N GLU A 103 -7.62 16.38 -7.60
CA GLU A 103 -7.75 17.15 -6.36
C GLU A 103 -6.55 16.89 -5.44
N LEU A 104 -6.23 15.62 -5.22
CA LEU A 104 -5.10 15.22 -4.40
C LEU A 104 -3.77 15.66 -5.00
N VAL A 105 -3.56 15.45 -6.31
CA VAL A 105 -2.34 15.88 -7.01
C VAL A 105 -2.17 17.39 -6.90
N ARG A 106 -3.23 18.17 -7.14
CA ARG A 106 -3.18 19.63 -6.98
C ARG A 106 -2.85 20.05 -5.55
N TYR A 107 -3.45 19.39 -4.54
CA TYR A 107 -3.10 19.65 -3.14
C TYR A 107 -1.61 19.41 -2.86
N LEU A 108 -1.04 18.31 -3.39
CA LEU A 108 0.38 18.00 -3.23
C LEU A 108 1.27 19.05 -3.91
N GLU A 109 0.91 19.52 -5.11
CA GLU A 109 1.63 20.58 -5.82
C GLU A 109 1.57 21.92 -5.07
N GLU A 110 0.40 22.30 -4.56
CA GLU A 110 0.18 23.57 -3.83
C GLU A 110 0.86 23.59 -2.46
N SER A 111 0.99 22.43 -1.81
CA SER A 111 1.56 22.31 -0.46
C SER A 111 3.09 22.49 -0.44
N LYS A 112 3.78 22.40 -1.59
CA LYS A 112 5.23 22.62 -1.74
C LYS A 112 6.09 21.85 -0.71
N PHE A 113 5.75 20.58 -0.49
CA PHE A 113 6.54 19.65 0.34
C PHE A 113 7.96 19.45 -0.21
#